data_AF-A0A8J3FAC8-F1
#
_entry.id   AF-A0A8J3FAC8-F1
#
_cell.length_a   1.000
_cell.length_b   1.000
_cell.length_c   1.000
_cell.angle_alpha   90.00
_cell.angle_beta   90.00
_cell.angle_gamma   90.00
#
_symmetry.space_group_name_H-M   'P 1'
#
loop_
_entity.id
_entity.type
_entity.pdbx_description
1 polymer ?
#
loop_
_entity_poly.entity_id
_entity_poly.type
_entity_poly.pdbx_seq_one_letter_code
_entity_poly.pdbx_strand_id
1 'polypeptide(L)'
;MLAAQQAATLVDVPTVVVATRSIPQGLAAMVAFDPDRSLDENRTAMLDAAAAVKTGLVTTAVRDSVSGGVAIRQGDYLGIAEGAIVAAGSELLSIVRRLMEALIDPDASLVTVLAGAGVDDQTVEDVVSAIAAAWPELEVEAHRGGQPVYSFIFSVE
;
A
#
# COMPACT_ATOMS: atom_id res chain seq x y z
N MET A 1 -2.99 -5.98 16.53
CA MET A 1 -4.29 -6.66 16.33
C MET A 1 -4.82 -7.34 17.60
N LEU A 2 -4.01 -8.11 18.34
CA LEU A 2 -4.45 -8.79 19.56
C LEU A 2 -5.12 -7.86 20.60
N ALA A 3 -4.54 -6.68 20.85
CA ALA A 3 -5.11 -5.71 21.80
C ALA A 3 -6.51 -5.21 21.39
N ALA A 4 -6.74 -4.93 20.09
CA ALA A 4 -8.04 -4.48 19.60
C ALA A 4 -9.09 -5.59 19.70
N GLN A 5 -8.71 -6.84 19.43
CA GLN A 5 -9.60 -7.99 19.59
C GLN A 5 -9.96 -8.23 21.06
N GLN A 6 -9.00 -8.11 21.97
CA GLN A 6 -9.25 -8.17 23.40
C GLN A 6 -10.18 -7.04 23.86
N ALA A 7 -9.96 -5.81 23.40
CA ALA A 7 -10.84 -4.69 23.71
C ALA A 7 -12.28 -4.94 23.23
N ALA A 8 -12.48 -5.50 22.04
CA ALA A 8 -13.80 -5.86 21.53
C ALA A 8 -14.54 -6.88 22.40
N THR A 9 -13.82 -7.74 23.15
CA THR A 9 -14.44 -8.67 24.12
C THR A 9 -14.76 -8.05 25.48
N LEU A 10 -14.24 -6.86 25.76
CA LEU A 10 -14.37 -6.18 27.07
C LEU A 10 -15.43 -5.06 27.06
N VAL A 11 -15.97 -4.70 25.90
CA VAL A 11 -16.96 -3.63 25.74
C VAL A 11 -18.38 -4.18 25.74
N ASP A 12 -19.32 -3.41 26.30
CA ASP A 12 -20.73 -3.81 26.43
C ASP A 12 -21.57 -3.57 25.15
N VAL A 13 -20.94 -3.10 24.07
CA VAL A 13 -21.60 -2.81 22.78
C VAL A 13 -21.16 -3.81 21.70
N PRO A 14 -22.06 -4.23 20.79
CA PRO A 14 -21.70 -5.10 19.67
C PRO A 14 -20.54 -4.51 18.87
N THR A 15 -19.40 -5.22 18.88
CA THR A 15 -18.14 -4.72 18.32
C THR A 15 -17.42 -5.84 17.60
N VAL A 16 -16.90 -5.53 16.41
CA VAL A 16 -16.05 -6.42 15.62
C VAL A 16 -14.79 -5.69 15.17
N VAL A 17 -13.71 -6.44 15.01
CA VAL A 17 -12.44 -5.92 14.49
C VAL A 17 -12.31 -6.28 13.02
N VAL A 18 -12.11 -5.27 12.18
CA VAL A 18 -11.67 -5.41 10.79
C VAL A 18 -10.14 -5.39 10.77
N ALA A 19 -9.55 -6.54 10.49
CA ALA A 19 -8.13 -6.80 10.67
C ALA A 19 -7.32 -6.51 9.40
N THR A 20 -7.01 -5.23 9.16
CA THR A 20 -6.16 -4.81 8.02
C THR A 20 -4.67 -4.83 8.39
N ARG A 21 -3.81 -4.94 7.38
CA ARG A 21 -2.34 -5.04 7.57
C ARG A 21 -1.58 -3.83 7.01
N SER A 22 -2.24 -2.99 6.23
CA SER A 22 -1.66 -1.78 5.64
C SER A 22 -2.63 -0.61 5.64
N ILE A 23 -2.10 0.58 5.36
CA ILE A 23 -2.90 1.80 5.22
C ILE A 23 -3.89 1.70 4.04
N PRO A 24 -3.50 1.27 2.83
CA PRO A 24 -4.44 1.11 1.72
C PRO A 24 -5.58 0.13 2.03
N GLN A 25 -5.27 -1.02 2.63
CA GLN A 25 -6.29 -1.98 3.06
C GLN A 25 -7.26 -1.37 4.09
N GLY A 26 -6.73 -0.56 5.01
CA GLY A 26 -7.55 0.21 5.97
C GLY A 26 -8.48 1.20 5.27
N LEU A 27 -7.99 1.92 4.27
CA LEU A 27 -8.78 2.88 3.51
C LEU A 27 -9.90 2.20 2.72
N ALA A 28 -9.56 1.15 1.97
CA ALA A 28 -10.54 0.36 1.21
C ALA A 28 -11.63 -0.23 2.11
N ALA A 29 -11.23 -0.78 3.28
CA ALA A 29 -12.18 -1.25 4.29
C ALA A 29 -13.12 -0.13 4.74
N MET A 30 -12.60 1.07 5.05
CA MET A 30 -13.44 2.20 5.50
C MET A 30 -14.42 2.67 4.42
N VAL A 31 -14.02 2.67 3.14
CA VAL A 31 -14.89 3.04 2.02
C VAL A 31 -16.03 2.04 1.83
N ALA A 32 -15.78 0.76 2.10
CA ALA A 32 -16.78 -0.31 1.97
C ALA A 32 -17.83 -0.34 3.12
N PHE A 33 -17.67 0.48 4.15
CA PHE A 33 -18.62 0.57 5.26
C PHE A 33 -19.95 1.19 4.82
N ASP A 34 -21.05 0.59 5.26
CA ASP A 34 -22.40 1.03 4.97
C ASP A 34 -23.21 1.10 6.29
N PRO A 35 -23.67 2.29 6.72
CA PRO A 35 -24.38 2.44 7.99
C PRO A 35 -25.71 1.69 8.05
N ASP A 36 -26.27 1.29 6.91
CA ASP A 36 -27.54 0.57 6.85
C ASP A 36 -27.36 -0.96 6.95
N ARG A 37 -26.13 -1.47 6.90
CA ARG A 37 -25.81 -2.90 7.04
C ARG A 37 -25.63 -3.32 8.49
N SER A 38 -25.92 -4.59 8.77
CA SER A 38 -25.60 -5.19 10.06
C SER A 38 -24.09 -5.21 10.33
N LEU A 39 -23.72 -5.44 11.58
CA LEU A 39 -22.32 -5.50 12.02
C LEU A 39 -21.52 -6.58 11.25
N ASP A 40 -22.10 -7.76 11.05
CA ASP A 40 -21.44 -8.88 10.38
C ASP A 40 -21.36 -8.69 8.86
N GLU A 41 -22.39 -8.09 8.25
CA GLU A 41 -22.37 -7.73 6.83
C GLU A 41 -21.30 -6.67 6.55
N ASN A 42 -21.23 -5.63 7.39
CA ASN A 42 -20.16 -4.64 7.32
C ASN A 42 -18.79 -5.29 7.48
N ARG A 43 -18.62 -6.12 8.52
CA ARG A 43 -17.35 -6.81 8.75
C ARG A 43 -16.90 -7.60 7.52
N THR A 44 -17.82 -8.32 6.90
CA THR A 44 -17.53 -9.16 5.72
C THR A 44 -17.15 -8.29 4.53
N ALA A 45 -17.99 -7.30 4.18
CA ALA A 45 -17.73 -6.41 3.06
C ALA A 45 -16.42 -5.62 3.21
N MET A 46 -16.13 -5.12 4.41
CA MET A 46 -14.91 -4.38 4.70
C MET A 46 -13.65 -5.27 4.64
N LEU A 47 -13.74 -6.53 5.06
CA LEU A 47 -12.64 -7.49 4.93
C LEU A 47 -12.41 -7.90 3.48
N ASP A 48 -13.48 -8.09 2.71
CA ASP A 48 -13.39 -8.42 1.28
C ASP A 48 -12.75 -7.27 0.49
N ALA A 49 -13.17 -6.03 0.75
CA ALA A 49 -12.57 -4.84 0.15
C ALA A 49 -11.07 -4.72 0.52
N ALA A 50 -10.71 -4.94 1.78
CA ALA A 50 -9.31 -4.96 2.19
C ALA A 50 -8.51 -6.09 1.51
N ALA A 51 -9.12 -7.25 1.27
CA ALA A 51 -8.44 -8.39 0.66
C ALA A 51 -8.21 -8.23 -0.84
N ALA A 52 -9.01 -7.40 -1.53
CA ALA A 52 -8.82 -7.05 -2.93
C ALA A 52 -7.60 -6.12 -3.13
N VAL A 53 -7.17 -5.41 -2.09
CA VAL A 53 -6.07 -4.44 -2.19
C VAL A 53 -4.71 -5.08 -1.95
N LYS A 54 -3.82 -4.92 -2.93
CA LYS A 54 -2.38 -5.18 -2.77
C LYS A 54 -1.63 -3.90 -2.45
N THR A 55 -0.70 -3.97 -1.51
CA THR A 55 0.08 -2.84 -1.02
C THR A 55 1.53 -2.91 -1.49
N GLY A 56 1.96 -1.84 -2.14
CA GLY A 56 3.36 -1.55 -2.42
C GLY A 56 3.91 -0.45 -1.53
N LEU A 57 5.19 -0.53 -1.16
CA LEU A 57 5.88 0.54 -0.43
C LEU A 57 7.22 0.85 -1.11
N VAL A 58 7.58 2.13 -1.13
CA VAL A 58 8.94 2.59 -1.45
C VAL A 58 9.51 3.38 -0.29
N THR A 59 10.73 3.03 0.11
CA THR A 59 11.52 3.74 1.13
C THR A 59 13.00 3.70 0.78
N THR A 60 13.85 4.29 1.61
CA THR A 60 15.31 4.34 1.39
C THR A 60 16.04 3.51 2.45
N ALA A 61 17.03 2.74 2.01
CA ALA A 61 17.87 1.93 2.87
C ALA A 61 18.78 2.80 3.75
N VAL A 62 18.74 2.60 5.06
CA VAL A 62 19.58 3.35 6.02
C VAL A 62 20.95 2.72 6.26
N ARG A 63 21.19 1.50 5.75
CA ARG A 63 22.44 0.76 5.87
C ARG A 63 22.55 -0.34 4.82
N ASP A 64 23.76 -0.81 4.60
CA ASP A 64 24.02 -2.00 3.79
C ASP A 64 23.39 -3.24 4.44
N SER A 65 22.80 -4.11 3.63
CA SER A 65 22.23 -5.39 4.08
C SER A 65 22.01 -6.36 2.92
N VAL A 66 21.56 -7.58 3.24
CA VAL A 66 21.06 -8.54 2.27
C VAL A 66 19.71 -9.05 2.78
N SER A 67 18.69 -9.02 1.93
CA SER A 67 17.35 -9.52 2.26
C SER A 67 16.80 -10.30 1.08
N GLY A 68 16.32 -11.53 1.30
CA GLY A 68 15.75 -12.36 0.24
C GLY A 68 16.68 -12.62 -0.96
N GLY A 69 18.00 -12.55 -0.76
CA GLY A 69 18.99 -12.65 -1.84
C GLY A 69 19.25 -11.36 -2.62
N VAL A 70 18.54 -10.27 -2.29
CA VAL A 70 18.77 -8.93 -2.86
C VAL A 70 19.84 -8.22 -2.04
N ALA A 71 20.92 -7.80 -2.71
CA ALA A 71 21.93 -6.94 -2.11
C ALA A 71 21.41 -5.50 -2.01
N ILE A 72 21.50 -4.91 -0.82
CA ILE A 72 20.98 -3.58 -0.51
C ILE A 72 22.16 -2.72 -0.04
N ARG A 73 22.35 -1.56 -0.67
CA ARG A 73 23.31 -0.55 -0.22
C ARG A 73 22.59 0.58 0.51
N GLN A 74 23.28 1.20 1.45
CA GLN A 74 22.82 2.44 2.06
C GLN A 74 22.51 3.49 0.98
N GLY A 75 21.33 4.09 1.06
CA GLY A 75 20.82 5.06 0.10
C GLY A 75 20.01 4.46 -1.05
N ASP A 76 20.01 3.14 -1.24
CA ASP A 76 19.16 2.52 -2.26
C ASP A 76 17.67 2.74 -1.94
N TYR A 77 16.88 2.96 -2.98
CA TYR A 77 15.43 2.80 -2.90
C TYR A 77 15.09 1.31 -2.79
N LEU A 78 14.14 1.00 -1.92
CA LEU A 78 13.62 -0.33 -1.67
C LEU A 78 12.17 -0.40 -2.12
N GLY A 79 11.85 -1.35 -3.00
CA GLY A 79 10.49 -1.70 -3.37
C GLY A 79 10.03 -2.90 -2.54
N ILE A 80 8.94 -2.73 -1.79
CA ILE A 80 8.38 -3.74 -0.89
C ILE A 80 6.97 -4.07 -1.34
N ALA A 81 6.72 -5.30 -1.77
CA ALA A 81 5.40 -5.80 -2.13
C ALA A 81 4.90 -6.72 -1.01
N GLU A 82 3.72 -6.45 -0.44
CA GLU A 82 3.11 -7.30 0.61
C GLU A 82 4.06 -7.64 1.77
N GLY A 83 4.94 -6.69 2.14
CA GLY A 83 5.93 -6.85 3.21
C GLY A 83 7.24 -7.54 2.80
N ALA A 84 7.39 -8.00 1.57
CA ALA A 84 8.62 -8.59 1.03
C ALA A 84 9.39 -7.59 0.15
N ILE A 85 10.70 -7.47 0.35
CA ILE A 85 11.56 -6.67 -0.53
C ILE A 85 11.69 -7.39 -1.87
N VAL A 86 11.20 -6.75 -2.95
CA VAL A 86 11.23 -7.29 -4.32
C VAL A 86 12.23 -6.55 -5.22
N ALA A 87 12.63 -5.34 -4.82
CA ALA A 87 13.58 -4.53 -5.55
C ALA A 87 14.44 -3.65 -4.64
N ALA A 88 15.71 -3.44 -5.03
CA ALA A 88 16.62 -2.47 -4.42
C ALA A 88 17.51 -1.85 -5.51
N GLY A 89 17.84 -0.56 -5.37
CA GLY A 89 18.76 0.15 -6.28
C GLY A 89 18.66 1.68 -6.17
N SER A 90 19.52 2.39 -6.89
CA SER A 90 19.66 3.86 -6.79
C SER A 90 18.60 4.66 -7.54
N GLU A 91 17.87 4.04 -8.48
CA GLU A 91 16.96 4.75 -9.38
C GLU A 91 15.49 4.51 -9.00
N LEU A 92 14.82 5.55 -8.49
CA LEU A 92 13.44 5.48 -8.00
C LEU A 92 12.47 4.88 -9.02
N LEU A 93 12.42 5.41 -10.25
CA LEU A 93 11.47 4.94 -11.27
C LEU A 93 11.71 3.48 -11.67
N SER A 94 12.96 3.02 -11.63
CA SER A 94 13.27 1.60 -11.85
C SER A 94 12.72 0.72 -10.73
N ILE A 95 12.82 1.17 -9.49
CA ILE A 95 12.29 0.46 -8.32
C ILE A 95 10.76 0.45 -8.31
N VAL A 96 10.12 1.58 -8.64
CA VAL A 96 8.67 1.66 -8.80
C VAL A 96 8.20 0.70 -9.88
N ARG A 97 8.84 0.68 -11.06
CA ARG A 97 8.47 -0.24 -12.15
C ARG A 97 8.55 -1.70 -11.71
N ARG A 98 9.64 -2.11 -11.06
CA ARG A 98 9.81 -3.49 -10.56
C ARG A 98 8.81 -3.84 -9.45
N LEU A 99 8.45 -2.87 -8.62
CA LEU A 99 7.43 -3.04 -7.59
C LEU A 99 6.05 -3.25 -8.23
N MET A 100 5.70 -2.43 -9.22
CA MET A 100 4.44 -2.56 -9.96
C MET A 100 4.35 -3.88 -10.72
N GLU A 101 5.43 -4.33 -11.38
CA GLU A 101 5.51 -5.66 -12.01
C GLU A 101 5.26 -6.83 -11.04
N ALA A 102 5.50 -6.64 -9.74
CA ALA A 102 5.24 -7.64 -8.71
C ALA A 102 3.83 -7.58 -8.12
N LEU A 103 3.13 -6.45 -8.26
CA LEU A 103 1.81 -6.21 -7.64
C LEU A 103 0.67 -6.29 -8.65
N ILE A 104 0.85 -5.72 -9.84
CA ILE A 104 -0.17 -5.65 -10.88
C ILE A 104 -0.39 -7.05 -11.46
N ASP A 105 -1.64 -7.46 -11.47
CA ASP A 105 -2.11 -8.67 -12.15
C ASP A 105 -3.16 -8.28 -13.21
N PRO A 106 -3.67 -9.24 -14.01
CA PRO A 106 -4.63 -8.94 -15.07
C PRO A 106 -5.99 -8.40 -14.60
N ASP A 107 -6.33 -8.52 -13.32
CA ASP A 107 -7.61 -8.07 -12.76
C ASP A 107 -7.50 -6.65 -12.18
N ALA A 108 -6.27 -6.13 -12.02
CA ALA A 108 -6.03 -4.78 -11.57
C ALA A 108 -6.61 -3.73 -12.54
N SER A 109 -7.17 -2.68 -11.96
CA SER A 109 -7.83 -1.58 -12.68
C SER A 109 -7.43 -0.20 -12.16
N LEU A 110 -6.98 -0.11 -10.90
CA LEU A 110 -6.62 1.16 -10.25
C LEU A 110 -5.30 1.04 -9.49
N VAL A 111 -4.47 2.08 -9.61
CA VAL A 111 -3.30 2.31 -8.77
C VAL A 111 -3.42 3.66 -8.08
N THR A 112 -3.58 3.65 -6.76
CA THR A 112 -3.56 4.87 -5.94
C THR A 112 -2.19 5.07 -5.32
N VAL A 113 -1.56 6.21 -5.58
CA VAL A 113 -0.23 6.59 -5.09
C VAL A 113 -0.34 7.56 -3.91
N LEU A 114 0.14 7.17 -2.73
CA LEU A 114 0.21 8.02 -1.54
C LEU A 114 1.64 8.51 -1.32
N ALA A 115 1.89 9.78 -1.63
CA ALA A 115 3.21 10.41 -1.52
C ALA A 115 3.52 10.83 -0.08
N GLY A 116 4.72 10.48 0.40
CA GLY A 116 5.22 10.83 1.72
C GLY A 116 5.58 12.31 1.86
N ALA A 117 5.86 12.74 3.09
CA ALA A 117 6.13 14.15 3.40
C ALA A 117 7.40 14.71 2.72
N GLY A 118 8.36 13.85 2.38
CA GLY A 118 9.65 14.24 1.79
C GLY A 118 9.69 14.22 0.27
N VAL A 119 8.57 13.98 -0.41
CA VAL A 119 8.51 13.88 -1.88
C VAL A 119 7.93 15.16 -2.47
N ASP A 120 8.61 15.78 -3.42
CA ASP A 120 8.09 16.97 -4.13
C ASP A 120 7.01 16.63 -5.18
N ASP A 121 6.36 17.64 -5.75
CA ASP A 121 5.28 17.44 -6.75
C ASP A 121 5.80 16.84 -8.06
N GLN A 122 6.98 17.26 -8.51
CA GLN A 122 7.58 16.75 -9.74
C GLN A 122 7.84 15.24 -9.66
N THR A 123 8.41 14.78 -8.54
CA THR A 123 8.71 13.35 -8.33
C THR A 123 7.43 12.52 -8.29
N VAL A 124 6.33 13.05 -7.75
CA VAL A 124 5.03 12.36 -7.78
C VAL A 124 4.51 12.27 -9.21
N GLU A 125 4.56 13.36 -9.97
CA GLU A 125 4.11 13.39 -11.37
C GLU A 125 4.94 12.43 -12.24
N ASP A 126 6.25 12.38 -12.04
CA ASP A 126 7.15 11.45 -12.74
C ASP A 126 6.79 9.98 -12.45
N VAL A 127 6.49 9.66 -11.18
CA VAL A 127 6.05 8.31 -10.78
C VAL A 127 4.71 7.94 -11.41
N VAL A 128 3.72 8.82 -11.30
CA VAL A 128 2.38 8.60 -11.88
C VAL A 128 2.47 8.41 -13.39
N SER A 129 3.20 9.29 -14.08
CA SER A 129 3.39 9.23 -15.53
C SER A 129 4.11 7.95 -15.96
N ALA A 130 5.12 7.51 -15.20
CA ALA A 130 5.84 6.28 -15.49
C ALA A 130 4.96 5.03 -15.36
N ILE A 131 4.07 4.99 -14.36
CA ILE A 131 3.12 3.89 -14.18
C ILE A 131 2.09 3.91 -15.32
N ALA A 132 1.45 5.06 -15.56
CA ALA A 132 0.43 5.18 -16.60
C ALA A 132 0.96 4.87 -18.01
N ALA A 133 2.22 5.22 -18.30
CA ALA A 133 2.85 4.89 -19.57
C ALA A 133 3.16 3.38 -19.73
N ALA A 134 3.46 2.69 -18.64
CA ALA A 134 3.79 1.27 -18.64
C ALA A 134 2.55 0.36 -18.59
N TRP A 135 1.46 0.82 -17.99
CA TRP A 135 0.17 0.13 -17.89
C TRP A 135 -0.98 1.05 -18.33
N PRO A 136 -1.17 1.29 -19.64
CA PRO A 136 -2.15 2.26 -20.17
C PRO A 136 -3.62 1.92 -19.86
N GLU A 137 -3.90 0.68 -19.50
CA GLU A 137 -5.22 0.19 -19.11
C GLU A 137 -5.61 0.52 -17.66
N LEU A 138 -4.64 0.90 -16.82
CA LEU A 138 -4.88 1.22 -15.41
C LEU A 138 -5.19 2.70 -15.22
N GLU A 139 -6.16 2.98 -14.36
CA GLU A 139 -6.31 4.31 -13.78
C GLU A 139 -5.20 4.52 -12.74
N VAL A 140 -4.52 5.67 -12.81
CA VAL A 140 -3.47 6.02 -11.84
C VAL A 140 -3.80 7.37 -11.24
N GLU A 141 -3.98 7.39 -9.92
CA GLU A 141 -4.25 8.61 -9.17
C GLU A 141 -3.21 8.80 -8.05
N ALA A 142 -3.06 10.04 -7.57
CA ALA A 142 -2.12 10.35 -6.51
C ALA A 142 -2.70 11.29 -5.47
N HIS A 143 -2.34 11.03 -4.21
CA HIS A 143 -2.66 11.86 -3.07
C HIS A 143 -1.43 12.10 -2.19
N ARG A 144 -1.49 13.20 -1.44
CA ARG A 144 -0.50 13.50 -0.40
C ARG A 144 -0.85 12.71 0.87
N GLY A 145 -0.08 11.66 1.14
CA GLY A 145 -0.22 10.84 2.35
C GLY A 145 0.53 11.43 3.56
N GLY A 146 1.63 12.15 3.33
CA GLY A 146 2.35 12.88 4.38
C GLY A 146 3.07 11.99 5.40
N GLN A 147 3.13 10.67 5.17
CA GLN A 147 3.86 9.77 6.05
C GLN A 147 5.37 10.09 6.06
N PRO A 148 6.06 9.95 7.20
CA PRO A 148 7.46 10.38 7.34
C PRO A 148 8.49 9.33 6.90
N VAL A 149 8.13 8.04 6.87
CA VAL A 149 9.09 6.94 6.64
C VAL A 149 9.06 6.41 5.21
N TYR A 150 7.87 6.23 4.63
CA TYR A 150 7.73 5.69 3.28
C TYR A 150 7.59 6.85 2.30
N SER A 151 8.52 6.94 1.35
CA SER A 151 8.46 7.91 0.26
C SER A 151 7.17 7.73 -0.55
N PHE A 152 6.77 6.47 -0.80
CA PHE A 152 5.51 6.15 -1.44
C PHE A 152 4.84 4.94 -0.79
N ILE A 153 3.51 4.95 -0.77
CA ILE A 153 2.66 3.79 -0.52
C ILE A 153 1.74 3.66 -1.75
N PHE A 154 1.57 2.45 -2.26
CA PHE A 154 0.74 2.15 -3.42
C PHE A 154 -0.41 1.24 -3.01
N SER A 155 -1.63 1.59 -3.41
CA SER A 155 -2.78 0.69 -3.50
C SER A 155 -2.83 0.14 -4.93
N VAL A 156 -2.98 -1.16 -5.11
CA VAL A 156 -3.27 -1.79 -6.40
C VAL A 156 -4.52 -2.63 -6.22
N GLU A 157 -5.56 -2.31 -6.99
CA GLU A 157 -6.92 -2.86 -6.89
C GLU A 157 -7.40 -3.37 -8.24
#